data_AF-A0A382KBU5-F1
#
_entry.id   AF-A0A382KBU5-F1
#
_cell.length_a   1.000
_cell.length_b   1.000
_cell.length_c   1.000
_cell.angle_alpha   90.00
_cell.angle_beta   90.00
_cell.angle_gamma   90.00
#
_symmetry.space_group_name_H-M   'P 1'
#
loop_
_entity.id
_entity.type
_entity.pdbx_description
1 polymer ?
#
loop_
_entity_poly.entity_id
_entity_poly.type
_entity_poly.pdbx_seq_one_letter_code
_entity_poly.pdbx_strand_id
1 'polypeptide(L)'
;SKEEGIAWIKGSHLWNKLFVRTRFNDGHLVDGESGVVNGKKYETTPNILQNKDDYEFLQWEFELGDCVFFDMRTLHGNLNEITPKNDIHRYTLRMAKEGSKIEYRGDWAKEERAIMVANGYQNGDDLDGKMFPTLYKES
;
A
#
# COMPACT_ATOMS: atom_id res chain seq x y z
N SER A 1 -9.36 -9.18 16.88
CA SER A 1 -9.18 -8.17 17.96
C SER A 1 -8.30 -7.04 17.49
N LYS A 2 -8.09 -5.98 18.30
CA LYS A 2 -7.08 -4.93 18.02
C LYS A 2 -5.72 -5.52 17.59
N GLU A 3 -5.27 -6.55 18.29
CA GLU A 3 -3.96 -7.19 18.15
C GLU A 3 -3.78 -7.98 16.85
N GLU A 4 -4.88 -8.41 16.22
CA GLU A 4 -4.89 -9.08 14.91
C GLU A 4 -5.13 -8.07 13.75
N GLY A 5 -5.34 -6.79 14.11
CA GLY A 5 -5.62 -5.70 13.18
C GLY A 5 -4.36 -5.10 12.55
N ILE A 6 -4.58 -4.21 11.57
CA ILE A 6 -3.50 -3.41 10.99
C ILE A 6 -3.13 -2.31 11.99
N ALA A 7 -1.83 -2.06 12.15
CA ALA A 7 -1.31 -0.87 12.80
C ALA A 7 -0.68 0.06 11.76
N TRP A 8 -0.69 1.35 12.05
CA TRP A 8 -0.10 2.40 11.22
C TRP A 8 0.95 3.15 12.02
N ILE A 9 2.07 3.49 11.41
CA ILE A 9 3.07 4.37 12.03
C ILE A 9 2.63 5.82 11.83
N LYS A 10 2.30 6.50 12.93
CA LYS A 10 1.84 7.89 12.91
C LYS A 10 2.86 8.78 12.21
N GLY A 11 2.39 9.60 11.26
CA GLY A 11 3.23 10.56 10.54
C GLY A 11 4.19 9.96 9.51
N SER A 12 4.23 8.64 9.31
CA SER A 12 5.19 8.01 8.37
C SER A 12 5.05 8.46 6.92
N HIS A 13 3.85 8.85 6.48
CA HIS A 13 3.61 9.43 5.16
C HIS A 13 4.31 10.78 4.93
N LEU A 14 4.76 11.46 6.01
CA LEU A 14 5.47 12.74 5.95
C LEU A 14 6.99 12.58 5.93
N TRP A 15 7.54 11.36 6.00
CA TRP A 15 9.00 11.13 6.03
C TRP A 15 9.71 11.45 4.72
N ASN A 16 8.96 11.79 3.66
CA ASN A 16 9.50 12.05 2.32
C ASN A 16 10.36 10.89 1.79
N LYS A 17 9.92 9.65 2.07
CA LYS A 17 10.55 8.41 1.63
C LYS A 17 9.57 7.54 0.88
N LEU A 18 10.08 6.77 -0.06
CA LEU A 18 9.36 5.67 -0.70
C LEU A 18 10.06 4.39 -0.30
N PHE A 19 9.27 3.37 0.05
CA PHE A 19 9.79 2.07 0.42
C PHE A 19 9.45 1.04 -0.65
N VAL A 20 10.32 0.06 -0.81
CA VAL A 20 9.98 -1.17 -1.56
C VAL A 20 8.82 -1.85 -0.85
N ARG A 21 7.92 -2.49 -1.59
CA ARG A 21 6.81 -3.24 -0.98
C ARG A 21 7.40 -4.37 -0.14
N THR A 22 7.31 -4.21 1.17
CA THR A 22 7.77 -5.18 2.16
C THR A 22 6.60 -5.50 3.09
N ARG A 23 6.43 -6.77 3.46
CA ARG A 23 5.49 -7.14 4.53
C ARG A 23 6.17 -6.92 5.88
N PHE A 24 5.44 -6.36 6.86
CA PHE A 24 5.97 -6.22 8.23
C PHE A 24 6.29 -7.56 8.86
N ASN A 25 5.48 -8.59 8.58
CA ASN A 25 5.52 -9.88 9.25
C ASN A 25 6.83 -10.64 9.06
N ASP A 26 7.43 -10.57 7.87
CA ASP A 26 8.58 -11.41 7.49
C ASP A 26 9.69 -10.61 6.80
N GLY A 27 9.50 -9.30 6.58
CA GLY A 27 10.47 -8.47 5.86
C GLY A 27 10.64 -8.88 4.39
N HIS A 28 9.79 -9.76 3.83
CA HIS A 28 9.96 -10.22 2.46
C HIS A 28 9.71 -9.08 1.47
N LEU A 29 10.73 -8.83 0.65
CA LEU A 29 10.66 -7.89 -0.46
C LEU A 29 9.81 -8.51 -1.56
N VAL A 30 8.67 -7.89 -1.85
CA VAL A 30 7.73 -8.35 -2.89
C VAL A 30 8.09 -7.75 -4.25
N ASP A 31 8.65 -6.53 -4.28
CA ASP A 31 8.93 -5.76 -5.50
C ASP A 31 10.45 -5.50 -5.69
N GLY A 32 11.29 -6.54 -5.64
CA GLY A 32 12.73 -6.43 -5.93
C GLY A 32 13.58 -5.76 -4.84
N GLU A 33 14.78 -5.29 -5.19
CA GLU A 33 15.73 -4.64 -4.27
C GLU A 33 15.53 -3.12 -4.19
N SER A 34 15.99 -2.50 -3.10
CA SER A 34 16.02 -1.02 -3.01
C SER A 34 16.83 -0.41 -4.15
N GLY A 35 16.37 0.71 -4.71
CA GLY A 35 17.02 1.31 -5.87
C GLY A 35 16.30 2.54 -6.40
N VAL A 36 16.65 2.96 -7.61
CA VAL A 36 16.03 4.10 -8.28
C VAL A 36 15.20 3.60 -9.45
N VAL A 37 13.91 3.97 -9.47
CA VAL A 37 12.98 3.65 -10.56
C VAL A 37 12.30 4.95 -10.99
N ASN A 38 12.36 5.28 -12.28
CA ASN A 38 11.82 6.53 -12.85
C ASN A 38 12.29 7.79 -12.10
N GLY A 39 13.58 7.83 -11.72
CA GLY A 39 14.16 8.94 -10.96
C GLY A 39 13.73 9.03 -9.49
N LYS A 40 12.90 8.10 -9.01
CA LYS A 40 12.44 8.04 -7.61
C LYS A 40 13.26 7.00 -6.85
N LYS A 41 13.80 7.38 -5.70
CA LYS A 41 14.53 6.49 -4.79
C LYS A 41 13.55 5.69 -3.94
N TYR A 42 13.68 4.36 -3.96
CA TYR A 42 12.97 3.41 -3.10
C TYR A 42 13.95 2.78 -2.14
N GLU A 43 13.68 2.90 -0.84
CA GLU A 43 14.50 2.38 0.25
C GLU A 43 13.93 1.05 0.75
N THR A 44 14.77 0.24 1.39
CA THR A 44 14.29 -0.92 2.16
C THR A 44 13.49 -0.42 3.36
N THR A 45 12.34 -1.05 3.62
CA THR A 45 11.55 -0.74 4.81
C THR A 45 12.39 -1.03 6.07
N PRO A 46 12.47 -0.10 7.05
CA PRO A 46 13.19 -0.37 8.30
C PRO A 46 12.62 -1.58 9.01
N ASN A 47 13.42 -2.23 9.86
CA ASN A 47 12.92 -3.33 10.69
C ASN A 47 11.99 -2.78 11.79
N ILE A 48 10.71 -2.67 11.47
CA ILE A 48 9.70 -2.09 12.37
C ILE A 48 9.52 -2.94 13.63
N LEU A 49 9.55 -4.28 13.50
CA LEU A 49 9.27 -5.18 14.62
C LEU A 49 10.40 -5.21 15.66
N GLN A 50 11.65 -5.06 15.24
CA GLN A 50 12.80 -4.97 16.17
C GLN A 50 12.96 -3.60 16.82
N ASN A 51 12.39 -2.55 16.22
CA ASN A 51 12.55 -1.17 16.68
C ASN A 51 11.19 -0.54 17.03
N LYS A 52 10.29 -1.30 17.65
CA LYS A 52 8.91 -0.83 17.94
C LYS A 52 8.90 0.45 18.79
N ASP A 53 9.84 0.57 19.73
CA ASP A 53 9.92 1.71 20.64
C ASP A 53 10.27 3.04 19.95
N ASP A 54 10.76 3.00 18.71
CA ASP A 54 11.07 4.19 17.90
C ASP A 54 9.84 4.82 17.25
N TYR A 55 8.67 4.16 17.32
CA TYR A 55 7.49 4.54 16.56
C TYR A 55 6.24 4.67 17.43
N GLU A 56 5.44 5.70 17.16
CA GLU A 56 4.07 5.77 17.67
C GLU A 56 3.13 5.01 16.71
N PHE A 57 2.51 3.95 17.21
CA PHE A 57 1.55 3.16 16.45
C PHE A 57 0.11 3.60 16.72
N LEU A 58 -0.64 3.80 15.65
CA LEU A 58 -2.09 3.96 15.68
C LEU A 58 -2.73 2.60 15.35
N GLN A 59 -3.69 2.18 16.17
CA GLN A 59 -4.40 0.91 16.01
C GLN A 59 -5.72 0.97 16.77
N TRP A 60 -6.77 0.42 16.17
CA TRP A 60 -8.14 0.44 16.71
C TRP A 60 -8.79 -0.93 16.56
N GLU A 61 -9.82 -1.17 17.37
CA GLU A 61 -10.78 -2.23 17.09
C GLU A 61 -11.77 -1.73 16.05
N PHE A 62 -12.15 -2.61 15.12
CA PHE A 62 -13.10 -2.32 14.05
C PHE A 62 -14.32 -3.21 14.24
N GLU A 63 -15.50 -2.59 14.23
CA GLU A 63 -16.77 -3.27 14.07
C GLU A 63 -17.14 -3.39 12.58
N LEU A 64 -18.17 -4.20 12.29
CA LEU A 64 -18.65 -4.35 10.92
C LEU A 64 -19.19 -3.01 10.39
N GLY A 65 -18.58 -2.51 9.31
CA GLY A 65 -18.93 -1.23 8.71
C GLY A 65 -17.94 -0.11 9.00
N ASP A 66 -17.07 -0.29 10.00
CA ASP A 66 -15.98 0.66 10.25
C ASP A 66 -14.98 0.66 9.10
N CYS A 67 -14.43 1.85 8.83
CA CYS A 67 -13.44 2.02 7.78
C CYS A 67 -12.34 3.00 8.20
N VAL A 68 -11.18 2.86 7.57
CA VAL A 68 -10.03 3.75 7.76
C VAL A 68 -9.49 4.16 6.40
N PHE A 69 -9.21 5.45 6.27
CA PHE A 69 -8.57 6.04 5.10
C PHE A 69 -7.18 6.52 5.51
N PHE A 70 -6.17 6.23 4.70
CA PHE A 70 -4.79 6.64 4.96
C PHE A 70 -4.02 6.89 3.66
N ASP A 71 -3.02 7.78 3.72
CA ASP A 71 -2.13 8.09 2.59
C ASP A 71 -1.31 6.84 2.21
N MET A 72 -1.13 6.59 0.91
CA MET A 72 -0.44 5.41 0.40
C MET A 72 1.01 5.24 0.89
N ARG A 73 1.65 6.33 1.36
CA ARG A 73 3.01 6.34 1.93
C ARG A 73 3.03 6.00 3.42
N THR A 74 1.87 5.88 4.06
CA THR A 74 1.79 5.48 5.46
C THR A 74 2.27 4.05 5.60
N LEU A 75 3.32 3.84 6.38
CA LEU A 75 3.76 2.49 6.74
C LEU A 75 2.71 1.85 7.64
N HIS A 76 2.28 0.66 7.24
CA HIS A 76 1.22 -0.09 7.91
C HIS A 76 1.41 -1.59 7.75
N GLY A 77 0.92 -2.35 8.71
CA GLY A 77 1.00 -3.81 8.71
C GLY A 77 0.61 -4.40 10.07
N ASN A 78 0.78 -5.71 10.22
CA ASN A 78 0.56 -6.37 11.50
C ASN A 78 1.81 -6.22 12.40
N LEU A 79 1.63 -5.94 13.69
CA LEU A 79 2.70 -5.83 14.68
C LEU A 79 3.03 -7.18 15.35
N ASN A 80 2.18 -8.16 15.16
CA ASN A 80 2.24 -9.44 15.84
C ASN A 80 2.39 -10.56 14.83
N GLU A 81 3.26 -11.51 15.16
CA GLU A 81 3.45 -12.76 14.39
C GLU A 81 2.44 -13.84 14.82
N ILE A 82 1.29 -13.43 15.36
CA ILE A 82 0.27 -14.35 15.86
C ILE A 82 -0.44 -14.95 14.66
N THR A 83 -0.45 -16.28 14.56
CA THR A 83 -1.34 -17.01 13.65
C THR A 83 -2.80 -16.69 14.02
N PRO A 84 -3.58 -16.05 13.13
CA PRO A 84 -4.97 -15.73 13.42
C PRO A 84 -5.76 -16.99 13.77
N LYS A 85 -6.61 -16.91 14.79
CA LYS A 85 -7.49 -18.02 15.18
C LYS A 85 -8.85 -17.98 14.48
N ASN A 86 -9.18 -16.84 13.87
CA ASN A 86 -10.43 -16.58 13.18
C ASN A 86 -10.16 -15.95 11.81
N ASP A 87 -11.10 -16.12 10.90
CA ASP A 87 -11.06 -15.47 9.60
C ASP A 87 -11.39 -13.98 9.72
N ILE A 88 -10.63 -13.15 9.01
CA ILE A 88 -10.83 -11.71 8.92
C ILE A 88 -11.16 -11.36 7.47
N HIS A 89 -12.39 -10.94 7.22
CA HIS A 89 -12.84 -10.48 5.91
C HIS A 89 -12.73 -8.97 5.81
N ARG A 90 -11.94 -8.47 4.85
CA ARG A 90 -11.75 -7.03 4.61
C ARG A 90 -11.85 -6.72 3.13
N TYR A 91 -12.42 -5.57 2.84
CA TYR A 91 -12.39 -4.97 1.52
C TYR A 91 -11.41 -3.79 1.52
N THR A 92 -10.52 -3.73 0.53
CA THR A 92 -9.57 -2.61 0.37
C THR A 92 -9.84 -1.91 -0.95
N LEU A 93 -10.03 -0.60 -0.89
CA LEU A 93 -10.18 0.26 -2.07
C LEU A 93 -8.97 1.19 -2.16
N ARG A 94 -8.39 1.33 -3.36
CA ARG A 94 -7.38 2.34 -3.67
C ARG A 94 -8.01 3.38 -4.59
N MET A 95 -7.88 4.64 -4.23
CA MET A 95 -8.35 5.77 -5.03
C MET A 95 -7.13 6.54 -5.55
N ALA A 96 -7.21 6.99 -6.79
CA ALA A 96 -6.24 7.87 -7.40
C ALA A 96 -6.86 9.24 -7.63
N LYS A 97 -6.04 10.30 -7.57
CA LYS A 97 -6.48 11.66 -7.89
C LYS A 97 -6.87 11.75 -9.37
N GLU A 98 -7.80 12.63 -9.71
CA GLU A 98 -8.13 12.97 -11.09
C GLU A 98 -6.88 13.37 -11.88
N GLY A 99 -6.77 12.87 -13.12
CA GLY A 99 -5.59 13.10 -13.97
C GLY A 99 -4.36 12.29 -13.58
N SER A 100 -4.48 11.32 -12.67
CA SER A 100 -3.40 10.35 -12.42
C SER A 100 -3.17 9.50 -13.66
N LYS A 101 -1.92 9.05 -13.85
CA LYS A 101 -1.49 8.28 -15.01
C LYS A 101 -0.92 6.92 -14.61
N ILE A 102 -1.00 5.97 -15.53
CA ILE A 102 -0.32 4.69 -15.42
C ILE A 102 1.18 4.91 -15.59
N GLU A 103 1.97 4.52 -14.59
CA GLU A 103 3.44 4.62 -14.61
C GLU A 103 4.06 3.23 -14.37
N TYR A 104 4.72 2.69 -15.39
CA TYR A 104 5.44 1.43 -15.31
C TYR A 104 6.75 1.60 -14.55
N ARG A 105 7.05 0.65 -13.66
CA ARG A 105 8.18 0.70 -12.73
C ARG A 105 9.29 -0.30 -13.10
N GLY A 106 9.74 -0.26 -14.35
CA GLY A 106 10.81 -1.14 -14.83
C GLY A 106 10.39 -2.61 -14.81
N ASP A 107 11.08 -3.44 -14.03
CA ASP A 107 10.73 -4.86 -13.84
C ASP A 107 9.81 -5.12 -12.65
N TRP A 108 9.42 -4.08 -11.90
CA TRP A 108 8.51 -4.24 -10.76
C TRP A 108 7.05 -4.27 -11.23
N ALA A 109 6.20 -4.94 -10.45
CA ALA A 109 4.77 -5.09 -10.72
C ALA A 109 4.45 -5.62 -12.14
N LYS A 110 5.20 -6.63 -12.61
CA LYS A 110 5.01 -7.23 -13.95
C LYS A 110 3.64 -7.89 -14.11
N GLU A 111 3.16 -8.53 -13.06
CA GLU A 111 1.86 -9.21 -13.07
C GLU A 111 0.72 -8.19 -13.19
N GLU A 112 0.75 -7.13 -12.38
CA GLU A 112 -0.21 -6.04 -12.47
C GLU A 112 -0.16 -5.36 -13.84
N ARG A 113 1.05 -5.15 -14.39
CA ARG A 113 1.21 -4.62 -15.74
C ARG A 113 0.53 -5.50 -16.79
N ALA A 114 0.69 -6.82 -16.71
CA ALA A 114 0.06 -7.73 -17.66
C ALA A 114 -1.47 -7.60 -17.64
N ILE A 115 -2.07 -7.41 -16.46
CA ILE A 115 -3.50 -7.13 -16.31
C ILE A 115 -3.88 -5.80 -17.00
N MET A 116 -3.09 -4.74 -16.81
CA MET A 116 -3.32 -3.45 -17.48
C MET A 116 -3.28 -3.59 -19.01
N VAL A 117 -2.24 -4.23 -19.53
CA VAL A 117 -2.06 -4.45 -20.98
C VAL A 117 -3.18 -5.30 -21.56
N ALA A 118 -3.59 -6.37 -20.88
CA ALA A 118 -4.69 -7.23 -21.32
C ALA A 118 -6.04 -6.48 -21.41
N ASN A 119 -6.18 -5.37 -20.69
CA ASN A 119 -7.35 -4.50 -20.72
C ASN A 119 -7.15 -3.25 -21.60
N GLY A 120 -6.09 -3.22 -22.42
CA GLY A 120 -5.85 -2.18 -23.41
C GLY A 120 -5.11 -0.93 -22.90
N TYR A 121 -4.57 -0.96 -21.68
CA TYR A 121 -3.85 0.17 -21.10
C TYR A 121 -2.33 0.05 -21.31
N GLN A 122 -1.67 1.18 -21.53
CA GLN A 122 -0.22 1.32 -21.70
C GLN A 122 0.39 2.34 -20.72
N ASN A 123 1.72 2.43 -20.70
CA ASN A 123 2.43 3.41 -19.89
C ASN A 123 2.10 4.85 -20.35
N GLY A 124 1.74 5.72 -19.41
CA GLY A 124 1.40 7.13 -19.67
C GLY A 124 -0.08 7.41 -19.91
N ASP A 125 -0.89 6.36 -20.07
CA ASP A 125 -2.35 6.49 -20.17
C ASP A 125 -2.94 7.08 -18.89
N ASP A 126 -4.10 7.72 -19.03
CA ASP A 126 -4.87 8.20 -17.89
C ASP A 126 -5.49 7.01 -17.13
N LEU A 127 -5.57 7.14 -15.80
CA LEU A 127 -6.28 6.20 -14.94
C LEU A 127 -7.79 6.48 -15.04
N ASP A 128 -8.40 6.09 -16.15
CA ASP A 128 -9.83 6.27 -16.42
C ASP A 128 -10.49 5.05 -17.11
N GLY A 129 -11.77 5.18 -17.44
CA GLY A 129 -12.51 4.15 -18.17
C GLY A 129 -13.06 3.02 -17.31
N LYS A 130 -13.32 1.86 -17.92
CA LYS A 130 -14.06 0.76 -17.27
C LYS A 130 -13.30 0.15 -16.09
N MET A 131 -11.96 0.06 -16.15
CA MET A 131 -11.16 -0.45 -15.03
C MET A 131 -10.95 0.58 -13.93
N PHE A 132 -10.99 1.87 -14.27
CA PHE A 132 -10.78 2.99 -13.34
C PHE A 132 -11.98 3.93 -13.37
N PRO A 133 -13.14 3.48 -12.86
CA PRO A 133 -14.35 4.29 -12.91
C PRO A 133 -14.21 5.54 -12.05
N THR A 134 -14.77 6.66 -12.53
CA THR A 134 -14.94 7.88 -11.74
C THR A 134 -15.83 7.58 -10.54
N LEU A 135 -15.30 7.79 -9.33
CA LEU A 135 -16.04 7.54 -8.09
C LEU A 135 -17.21 8.51 -7.91
N TYR A 136 -16.96 9.79 -8.19
CA TYR A 136 -17.92 10.87 -8.03
C TYR A 136 -17.65 11.96 -9.06
N LYS A 137 -18.73 12.56 -9.58
CA LYS A 137 -18.66 13.70 -10.47
C LYS A 137 -19.75 14.68 -10.05
N GLU A 138 -19.35 15.91 -9.73
CA GLU A 138 -20.31 16.99 -9.51
C GLU A 138 -21.10 17.24 -10.80
N SER A 139 -22.41 17.39 -10.64
CA SER A 139 -23.37 17.64 -11.73
C SER A 139 -23.38 19.09 -12.19
#